data_AF-A0A8U0A4R8-F1
#
_entry.id   AF-A0A8U0A4R8-F1
#
_cell.length_a   1.000
_cell.length_b   1.000
_cell.length_c   1.000
_cell.angle_alpha   90.00
_cell.angle_beta   90.00
_cell.angle_gamma   90.00
#
_symmetry.space_group_name_H-M   'P 1'
#
loop_
_entity.id
_entity.type
_entity.pdbx_description
1 polymer ?
#
loop_
_entity_poly.entity_id
_entity_poly.type
_entity_poly.pdbx_seq_one_letter_code
_entity_poly.pdbx_strand_id
1 'polypeptide(L)'
;MTRMWCVPPEILCDDHLRGEHAEHHQLVGTILNHPYGEAIAAGHAEKGNIDTSRLEERHDELAEEMERRGFNHESPLEYDGPAFGIGAIDVDHNRSDLLNRCDECEDRAAKRY
;
A
#
# COMPACT_ATOMS: atom_id res chain seq x y z
N MET A 1 10.13 -1.96 -3.32
CA MET A 1 9.65 -1.51 -4.65
C MET A 1 8.25 -1.07 -4.35
N THR A 2 7.95 0.23 -4.43
CA THR A 2 6.63 0.75 -4.04
C THR A 2 5.50 -0.05 -4.67
N ARG A 3 4.71 -0.69 -3.82
CA ARG A 3 3.56 -1.51 -4.18
C ARG A 3 2.41 -1.28 -3.21
N MET A 4 1.22 -1.12 -3.75
CA MET A 4 -0.05 -1.18 -3.03
C MET A 4 -0.70 -2.53 -3.31
N TRP A 5 -0.94 -3.33 -2.28
CA TRP A 5 -1.63 -4.62 -2.46
C TRP A 5 -3.13 -4.40 -2.64
N CYS A 6 -3.70 -3.41 -1.93
CA CYS A 6 -5.15 -3.11 -1.90
C CYS A 6 -6.04 -4.32 -1.59
N VAL A 7 -5.49 -5.34 -0.94
CA VAL A 7 -6.25 -6.44 -0.35
C VAL A 7 -6.69 -6.05 1.07
N PRO A 8 -7.70 -6.71 1.66
CA PRO A 8 -8.09 -6.41 3.03
C PRO A 8 -6.89 -6.49 4.00
N PRO A 9 -6.58 -5.44 4.79
CA PRO A 9 -5.37 -5.38 5.62
C PRO A 9 -5.20 -6.57 6.57
N GLU A 10 -6.30 -7.15 7.05
CA GLU A 10 -6.33 -8.30 7.95
C GLU A 10 -5.64 -9.55 7.38
N ILE A 11 -5.60 -9.69 6.06
CA ILE A 11 -4.95 -10.84 5.42
C ILE A 11 -3.44 -10.64 5.26
N LEU A 12 -2.94 -9.41 5.34
CA LEU A 12 -1.51 -9.14 5.22
C LEU A 12 -0.79 -9.73 6.44
N CYS A 13 0.32 -10.45 6.22
CA CYS A 13 1.25 -10.72 7.31
C CYS A 13 1.87 -9.41 7.81
N ASP A 14 2.52 -9.46 8.97
CA ASP A 14 3.05 -8.25 9.59
C ASP A 14 4.11 -7.56 8.73
N ASP A 15 4.91 -8.34 7.98
CA ASP A 15 5.91 -7.79 7.06
C ASP A 15 5.28 -7.10 5.86
N HIS A 16 4.24 -7.68 5.25
CA HIS A 16 3.56 -7.05 4.12
C HIS A 16 2.73 -5.83 4.54
N LEU A 17 2.11 -5.87 5.73
CA LEU A 17 1.39 -4.74 6.32
C LEU A 17 2.33 -3.54 6.53
N ARG A 18 3.44 -3.76 7.25
CA ARG A 18 4.45 -2.71 7.51
C ARG A 18 5.15 -2.27 6.23
N GLY A 19 5.41 -3.20 5.32
CA GLY A 19 6.06 -2.92 4.05
C GLY A 19 5.22 -2.01 3.18
N GLU A 20 3.94 -2.33 3.00
CA GLU A 20 3.01 -1.49 2.23
C GLU A 20 2.88 -0.10 2.87
N HIS A 21 2.69 -0.04 4.19
CA HIS A 21 2.59 1.21 4.95
C HIS A 21 3.83 2.11 4.77
N ALA A 22 5.04 1.56 4.96
CA ALA A 22 6.28 2.31 4.82
C ALA A 22 6.50 2.78 3.37
N GLU A 23 6.09 1.99 2.39
CA GLU A 23 6.22 2.35 0.97
C GLU A 23 5.28 3.50 0.57
N HIS A 24 4.14 3.70 1.25
CA HIS A 24 3.29 4.89 1.06
C HIS A 24 4.04 6.17 1.43
N HIS A 25 4.70 6.19 2.60
CA HIS A 25 5.52 7.34 3.02
C HIS A 25 6.66 7.61 2.04
N GLN A 26 7.34 6.55 1.56
CA GLN A 26 8.42 6.71 0.57
C GLN A 26 7.91 7.26 -0.76
N LEU A 27 6.74 6.82 -1.22
CA LEU A 27 6.13 7.30 -2.45
C LEU A 27 5.75 8.77 -2.35
N VAL A 28 5.05 9.15 -1.27
CA VAL A 28 4.66 10.54 -1.02
C VAL A 28 5.91 11.42 -0.92
N GLY A 29 6.92 11.00 -0.16
CA GLY A 29 8.19 11.69 -0.07
C GLY A 29 8.87 11.87 -1.45
N THR A 30 8.80 10.86 -2.31
CA THR A 30 9.33 10.92 -3.68
C THR A 30 8.55 11.89 -4.55
N ILE A 31 7.22 11.84 -4.53
CA ILE A 31 6.34 12.72 -5.30
C ILE A 31 6.59 14.19 -4.93
N LEU A 32 6.68 14.48 -3.63
CA LEU A 32 6.76 15.86 -3.13
C LEU A 32 8.17 16.46 -3.24
N ASN A 33 9.22 15.66 -3.07
CA ASN A 33 10.58 16.19 -2.88
C ASN A 33 11.54 15.88 -4.04
N HIS A 34 11.21 14.95 -4.93
CA HIS A 34 12.10 14.58 -6.04
C HIS A 34 11.77 15.38 -7.31
N PRO A 35 12.75 15.92 -8.05
CA PRO A 35 12.50 16.71 -9.27
C PRO A 35 11.80 15.93 -10.39
N TYR A 36 11.80 14.61 -10.31
CA TYR A 36 11.09 13.71 -11.23
C TYR A 36 10.03 12.86 -10.51
N GLY A 37 9.53 13.31 -9.35
CA GLY A 37 8.63 12.54 -8.49
C GLY A 37 7.38 12.05 -9.22
N GLU A 38 6.73 12.94 -9.97
CA GLU A 38 5.55 12.62 -10.79
C GLU A 38 5.84 11.55 -11.85
N ALA A 39 6.94 11.69 -12.59
CA ALA A 39 7.33 10.72 -13.62
C ALA A 39 7.69 9.35 -13.02
N ILE A 40 8.31 9.32 -11.84
CA ILE A 40 8.60 8.09 -11.11
C ILE A 40 7.29 7.41 -10.68
N ALA A 41 6.37 8.17 -10.07
CA ALA A 41 5.05 7.66 -9.70
C ALA A 41 4.29 7.13 -10.92
N ALA A 42 4.27 7.85 -12.04
CA ALA A 42 3.69 7.40 -13.30
C ALA A 42 4.28 6.07 -13.77
N GLY A 43 5.61 5.88 -13.70
CA GLY A 43 6.25 4.62 -14.05
C GLY A 43 5.90 3.44 -13.11
N HIS A 44 5.53 3.70 -11.85
CA HIS A 44 4.97 2.68 -10.96
C HIS A 44 3.50 2.40 -11.27
N ALA A 45 2.73 3.44 -11.57
CA ALA A 45 1.32 3.36 -11.94
C ALA A 45 1.10 2.58 -13.25
N GLU A 46 1.93 2.81 -14.27
CA GLU A 46 1.91 2.06 -15.54
C GLU A 46 2.14 0.55 -15.36
N LYS A 47 2.85 0.17 -14.30
CA LYS A 47 3.11 -1.23 -13.94
C LYS A 47 2.01 -1.83 -13.05
N GLY A 48 0.96 -1.07 -12.75
CA GLY A 48 -0.12 -1.48 -11.84
C GLY A 48 0.35 -1.66 -10.39
N ASN A 49 1.45 -1.00 -9.98
CA ASN A 49 1.94 -1.14 -8.60
C ASN A 49 1.32 -0.13 -7.64
N ILE A 50 0.81 1.00 -8.13
CA ILE A 50 0.23 2.06 -7.30
C ILE A 50 -1.03 2.64 -7.94
N ASP A 51 -1.88 3.22 -7.10
CA ASP A 51 -2.97 4.10 -7.48
C ASP A 51 -2.96 5.29 -6.52
N THR A 52 -2.55 6.46 -7.03
CA THR A 52 -2.35 7.65 -6.20
C THR A 52 -3.65 8.21 -5.65
N SER A 53 -4.80 7.86 -6.23
CA SER A 53 -6.12 8.28 -5.74
C SER A 53 -6.52 7.59 -4.44
N ARG A 54 -5.82 6.52 -4.06
CA ARG A 54 -6.15 5.68 -2.89
C ARG A 54 -5.12 5.79 -1.77
N LEU A 55 -4.08 6.62 -1.91
CA LEU A 55 -2.94 6.59 -0.98
C LEU A 55 -3.31 6.95 0.47
N GLU A 56 -4.08 8.01 0.67
CA GLU A 56 -4.48 8.44 2.02
C GLU A 56 -5.42 7.40 2.66
N GLU A 57 -6.53 7.07 1.99
CA GLU A 57 -7.48 6.05 2.47
C GLU A 57 -6.79 4.71 2.75
N ARG A 58 -5.92 4.25 1.84
CA ARG A 58 -5.20 2.99 2.02
C ARG A 58 -4.19 3.06 3.17
N HIS A 59 -3.50 4.18 3.35
CA HIS A 59 -2.59 4.35 4.49
C HIS A 59 -3.33 4.24 5.81
N ASP A 60 -4.50 4.89 5.91
CA ASP A 60 -5.34 4.84 7.11
C ASP A 60 -5.84 3.41 7.39
N GLU A 61 -6.31 2.68 6.37
CA GLU A 61 -6.68 1.25 6.50
C GLU A 61 -5.53 0.39 7.07
N LEU A 62 -4.30 0.62 6.59
CA LEU A 62 -3.12 -0.10 7.05
C LEU A 62 -2.76 0.31 8.49
N ALA A 63 -2.87 1.60 8.82
CA ALA A 63 -2.60 2.13 10.15
C ALA A 63 -3.59 1.58 11.18
N GLU A 64 -4.88 1.56 10.88
CA GLU A 64 -5.92 0.96 11.73
C GLU A 64 -5.63 -0.52 12.01
N GLU A 65 -5.22 -1.27 10.99
CA GLU A 65 -4.83 -2.67 11.14
C GLU A 65 -3.57 -2.84 11.99
N MET A 66 -2.61 -1.94 11.82
CA MET A 66 -1.40 -1.91 12.62
C MET A 66 -1.74 -1.67 14.10
N GLU A 67 -2.58 -0.68 14.41
CA GLU A 67 -3.04 -0.40 15.77
C GLU A 67 -3.79 -1.60 16.36
N ARG A 68 -4.66 -2.24 15.58
CA ARG A 68 -5.40 -3.45 16.02
C ARG A 68 -4.47 -4.60 16.42
N ARG A 69 -3.31 -4.72 15.77
CA ARG A 69 -2.28 -5.73 16.10
C ARG A 69 -1.34 -5.29 17.23
N GLY A 70 -1.52 -4.09 17.77
CA GLY A 70 -0.68 -3.54 18.84
C GLY A 70 0.65 -2.96 18.35
N PHE A 71 0.76 -2.62 17.07
CA PHE A 71 1.88 -1.80 16.60
C PHE A 71 1.73 -0.37 17.11
N ASN A 72 2.84 0.27 17.45
CA ASN A 72 2.87 1.69 17.77
C ASN A 72 2.94 2.48 16.45
N HIS A 73 1.81 3.06 16.01
CA HIS A 73 1.74 3.91 14.83
C HIS A 73 1.71 5.39 15.25
N GLU A 74 2.79 6.12 14.95
CA GLU A 74 2.94 7.55 15.27
C GLU A 74 3.36 8.37 14.04
N SER A 75 2.94 7.93 12.85
CA SER A 75 3.36 8.50 11.57
C SER A 75 2.17 8.72 10.64
N PRO A 76 1.33 9.74 10.88
CA PRO A 76 0.27 10.10 9.93
C PRO A 76 0.87 10.43 8.56
N LEU A 77 0.14 10.12 7.49
CA LEU A 77 0.57 10.46 6.15
C LEU A 77 0.28 11.95 5.90
N GLU A 78 1.32 12.79 5.89
CA GLU A 78 1.19 14.18 5.46
C GLU A 78 1.12 14.24 3.92
N TYR A 79 -0.08 13.99 3.40
CA TYR A 79 -0.36 14.00 1.96
C TYR A 79 -1.67 14.74 1.71
N ASP A 80 -1.57 16.00 1.30
CA ASP A 80 -2.68 16.81 0.79
C ASP A 80 -2.98 16.55 -0.70
N GLY A 81 -2.21 15.64 -1.31
CA GLY A 81 -2.38 15.10 -2.64
C GLY A 81 -2.08 16.09 -3.79
N PRO A 82 -1.20 15.76 -4.76
CA PRO A 82 -1.34 16.32 -6.09
C PRO A 82 -2.70 15.88 -6.69
N ALA A 83 -3.35 16.75 -7.47
CA ALA A 83 -4.62 16.52 -8.16
C ALA A 83 -4.58 15.43 -9.26
N PHE A 84 -3.70 14.44 -9.12
CA PHE A 84 -3.35 13.44 -10.13
C PHE A 84 -3.83 12.08 -9.65
N GLY A 85 -5.01 11.66 -10.10
CA GLY A 85 -5.50 10.29 -9.98
C GLY A 85 -4.87 9.42 -11.06
N ILE A 86 -3.63 8.97 -10.83
CA ILE A 86 -2.89 8.12 -11.76
C ILE A 86 -2.75 6.71 -11.21
N GLY A 87 -2.79 5.75 -12.14
CA GLY A 87 -2.72 4.33 -11.82
C GLY A 87 -4.09 3.70 -11.63
N ALA A 88 -4.06 2.39 -11.51
CA ALA A 88 -5.20 1.55 -11.21
C ALA A 88 -4.64 0.25 -10.63
N ILE A 89 -5.30 -0.26 -9.60
CA ILE A 89 -4.93 -1.53 -8.98
C ILE A 89 -5.94 -2.60 -9.37
N ASP A 90 -5.44 -3.72 -9.91
CA ASP A 90 -6.18 -4.95 -10.04
C ASP A 90 -6.06 -5.75 -8.74
N VAL A 91 -7.06 -5.61 -7.86
CA VAL A 91 -7.07 -6.23 -6.53
C VAL A 91 -7.08 -7.76 -6.60
N ASP A 92 -7.76 -8.35 -7.60
CA ASP A 92 -7.85 -9.80 -7.75
C ASP A 92 -6.51 -10.39 -8.22
N HIS A 93 -5.83 -9.69 -9.13
CA HIS A 93 -4.47 -10.03 -9.52
C HIS A 93 -3.50 -9.90 -8.35
N ASN A 94 -3.54 -8.79 -7.62
CA ASN A 94 -2.70 -8.55 -6.46
C ASN A 94 -2.91 -9.60 -5.36
N ARG A 95 -4.17 -9.95 -5.09
CA ARG A 95 -4.51 -11.02 -4.15
C ARG A 95 -3.88 -12.33 -4.60
N SER A 96 -4.07 -12.72 -5.86
CA SER A 96 -3.49 -13.95 -6.40
C SER A 96 -1.95 -13.95 -6.30
N ASP A 97 -1.27 -12.86 -6.66
CA ASP A 97 0.18 -12.73 -6.54
C ASP A 97 0.65 -12.82 -5.08
N LEU A 98 -0.03 -12.12 -4.16
CA LEU A 98 0.30 -12.13 -2.74
C LEU A 98 0.20 -13.54 -2.16
N LEU A 99 -0.91 -14.23 -2.39
CA LEU A 99 -1.16 -15.55 -1.81
C LEU A 99 -0.21 -16.61 -2.39
N ASN A 100 0.15 -16.50 -3.67
CA ASN A 100 1.14 -17.40 -4.29
C ASN A 100 2.57 -17.17 -3.78
N ARG A 101 2.86 -16.02 -3.15
CA ARG A 101 4.21 -15.63 -2.73
C ARG A 101 4.44 -15.71 -1.23
N CYS A 102 3.38 -15.84 -0.43
CA CYS A 102 3.46 -15.76 1.02
C CYS A 102 2.45 -16.66 1.73
N ASP A 103 2.95 -17.78 2.25
CA ASP A 103 2.17 -18.76 3.01
C ASP A 103 1.44 -18.13 4.21
N GLU A 104 2.04 -17.16 4.91
CA GLU A 104 1.36 -16.51 6.05
C GLU A 104 0.16 -15.65 5.61
N CYS A 105 0.29 -14.94 4.48
CA CYS A 105 -0.84 -14.19 3.92
C CYS A 105 -1.93 -15.14 3.41
N GLU A 106 -1.56 -16.29 2.83
CA GLU A 106 -2.48 -17.36 2.45
C GLU A 106 -3.22 -17.93 3.65
N ASP A 107 -2.50 -18.29 4.71
CA ASP A 107 -3.07 -18.80 5.96
C ASP A 107 -4.04 -17.82 6.60
N ARG A 108 -3.70 -16.51 6.60
CA ARG A 108 -4.59 -15.45 7.11
C ARG A 108 -5.82 -15.28 6.23
N ALA A 109 -5.67 -15.33 4.91
CA ALA A 109 -6.79 -15.27 3.97
C ALA A 109 -7.75 -16.47 4.07
N ALA A 110 -7.25 -17.64 4.47
CA ALA A 110 -8.06 -18.85 4.68
C ALA A 110 -8.83 -18.82 6.00
N LYS A 111 -8.34 -18.09 7.01
CA LYS A 111 -9.03 -17.89 8.29
C LYS A 111 -10.16 -16.88 8.06
N ARG A 112 -11.40 -17.36 7.99
CA ARG A 112 -12.58 -16.48 7.98
C ARG A 112 -12.62 -15.69 9.29
N TYR A 113 -12.51 -14.36 9.19
CA TYR A 113 -12.86 -13.43 10.27
C TYR A 113 -14.38 -13.32 10.40
#